data_AF-A0A0C3QNQ2-F1
#
_entry.id   AF-A0A0C3QNQ2-F1
#
_cell.length_a   1.000
_cell.length_b   1.000
_cell.length_c   1.000
_cell.angle_alpha   90.00
_cell.angle_beta   90.00
_cell.angle_gamma   90.00
#
_symmetry.space_group_name_H-M   'P 1'
#
loop_
_entity.id
_entity.type
_entity.pdbx_description
1 polymer ?
#
loop_
_entity_poly.entity_id
_entity_poly.type
_entity_poly.pdbx_seq_one_letter_code
_entity_poly.pdbx_strand_id
1 'polypeptide(L)'
;MVAHLDFSSPELINRFLGSWRATGSQRFGWLVGHYEPYGEVPMGIKAILPWDDEKRIEELARDAKGRQIVGYIFTDLTPEAEDRSKSVCKRHANPFYLSSLEALFAARLQLNHPTATKSSRTGLFSSRLVTVLSGTPDGAIDVQAYMVSEQACAMVDADMVEASVDPGIVRVKEEEEGRYVPDVFYRFKNEYGIEVKQSAKPCFPVEYLIVTSRLPDASPAFLSTSLSIENRPRIEEQYVSSIIADLGRLKAGEVTLGQGGARTKEVLRNLSDWHLLAYLGTVGLLGTDDLKVLVKTVTSPNIDDPKVFDPLLLTDGWQTLMTIVQESQPARKRPTQPTPPVGGASKVCPHRTYKNPPGSADCEVCGLPL
;
A
#
# COMPACT_ATOMS: atom_id res chain seq x y z
N MET A 1 16.76 -8.42 -15.61
CA MET A 1 15.95 -9.13 -14.60
C MET A 1 14.50 -8.65 -14.58
N VAL A 2 14.27 -7.33 -14.61
CA VAL A 2 12.96 -6.71 -14.88
C VAL A 2 13.16 -5.69 -16.01
N ALA A 3 12.29 -5.70 -17.01
CA ALA A 3 12.33 -4.72 -18.10
C ALA A 3 11.36 -3.56 -17.87
N HIS A 4 10.33 -3.81 -17.05
CA HIS A 4 9.15 -2.97 -16.95
C HIS A 4 8.55 -2.97 -15.55
N LEU A 5 8.08 -1.82 -15.11
CA LEU A 5 7.30 -1.67 -13.87
C LEU A 5 5.98 -0.98 -14.22
N ASP A 6 4.86 -1.58 -13.81
CA ASP A 6 3.53 -1.11 -14.15
C ASP A 6 2.76 -0.80 -12.86
N PHE A 7 2.27 0.44 -12.74
CA PHE A 7 1.37 0.78 -11.65
C PHE A 7 -0.07 0.50 -12.06
N SER A 8 -0.74 -0.31 -11.22
CA SER A 8 -2.15 -0.63 -11.35
C SER A 8 -3.08 0.59 -11.45
N SER A 9 -2.77 1.67 -10.73
CA SER A 9 -3.54 2.92 -10.81
C SER A 9 -2.64 4.11 -10.42
N PRO A 10 -2.75 5.26 -11.13
CA PRO A 10 -2.11 6.52 -10.71
C PRO A 10 -2.52 6.98 -9.31
N GLU A 11 -3.69 6.55 -8.82
CA GLU A 11 -4.15 6.87 -7.47
C GLU A 11 -3.24 6.29 -6.38
N LEU A 12 -2.59 5.15 -6.64
CA LEU A 12 -1.67 4.53 -5.67
C LEU A 12 -0.48 5.45 -5.39
N ILE A 13 0.10 6.03 -6.44
CA ILE A 13 1.20 6.98 -6.33
C ILE A 13 0.72 8.25 -5.61
N ASN A 14 -0.45 8.77 -5.99
CA ASN A 14 -1.02 9.96 -5.35
C ASN A 14 -1.29 9.76 -3.84
N ARG A 15 -1.79 8.59 -3.44
CA ARG A 15 -2.05 8.24 -2.03
C ARG A 15 -0.76 8.00 -1.25
N PHE A 16 0.28 7.46 -1.91
CA PHE A 16 1.63 7.39 -1.34
C PHE A 16 2.20 8.79 -1.07
N LEU A 17 2.10 9.69 -2.06
CA LEU A 17 2.52 11.09 -1.96
C LEU A 17 1.70 11.92 -0.98
N GLY A 18 0.48 11.51 -0.63
CA GLY A 18 -0.36 12.17 0.36
C GLY A 18 0.35 12.39 1.70
N SER A 19 1.16 11.43 2.14
CA SER A 19 1.98 11.56 3.37
C SER A 19 3.01 12.67 3.26
N TRP A 20 3.68 12.79 2.11
CA TRP A 20 4.66 13.86 1.86
C TRP A 20 3.97 15.22 1.79
N ARG A 21 2.82 15.31 1.10
CA ARG A 21 2.02 16.56 1.01
C ARG A 21 1.55 17.06 2.37
N ALA A 22 1.21 16.14 3.28
CA ALA A 22 0.75 16.49 4.63
C ALA A 22 1.89 16.86 5.60
N THR A 23 3.06 16.22 5.49
CA THR A 23 4.14 16.35 6.50
C THR A 23 5.39 17.08 6.03
N GLY A 24 5.58 17.22 4.71
CA GLY A 24 6.83 17.68 4.11
C GLY A 24 8.02 16.72 4.31
N SER A 25 7.81 15.54 4.90
CA SER A 25 8.86 14.55 5.16
C SER A 25 8.90 13.48 4.08
N GLN A 26 10.10 12.94 3.81
CA GLN A 26 10.26 11.85 2.86
C GLN A 26 9.60 10.57 3.35
N ARG A 27 9.22 9.70 2.42
CA ARG A 27 8.54 8.44 2.72
C ARG A 27 9.19 7.27 2.01
N PHE A 28 9.19 6.12 2.68
CA PHE A 28 9.59 4.82 2.15
C PHE A 28 8.37 3.90 2.13
N GLY A 29 8.29 3.01 1.14
CA GLY A 29 7.24 2.01 1.02
C GLY A 29 7.68 0.79 0.23
N TRP A 30 7.04 -0.35 0.49
CA TRP A 30 7.24 -1.57 -0.30
C TRP A 30 6.20 -1.67 -1.40
N LEU A 31 6.62 -2.14 -2.56
CA LEU A 31 5.74 -2.40 -3.69
C LEU A 31 5.30 -3.86 -3.64
N VAL A 32 3.99 -4.08 -3.49
CA VAL A 32 3.38 -5.42 -3.53
C VAL A 32 2.69 -5.61 -4.87
N GLY A 33 3.08 -6.65 -5.59
CA GLY A 33 2.61 -6.90 -6.95
C GLY A 33 2.76 -8.34 -7.35
N HIS A 34 2.55 -8.59 -8.62
CA HIS A 34 2.91 -9.81 -9.30
C HIS A 34 3.60 -9.37 -10.59
N TYR A 35 4.26 -10.28 -11.25
CA TYR A 35 4.88 -9.97 -12.53
C TYR A 35 4.11 -10.74 -13.58
N GLU A 36 3.97 -10.14 -14.75
CA GLU A 36 3.31 -10.75 -15.89
C GLU A 36 4.28 -10.79 -17.07
N PRO A 37 4.10 -11.75 -18.01
CA PRO A 37 4.88 -11.75 -19.23
C PRO A 37 4.60 -10.47 -20.03
N TYR A 38 5.62 -9.66 -20.26
CA TYR A 38 5.52 -8.49 -21.12
C TYR A 38 5.81 -8.89 -22.57
N GLY A 39 4.91 -8.57 -23.50
CA GLY A 39 4.96 -9.04 -24.89
C GLY A 39 6.07 -8.43 -25.74
N GLU A 40 6.57 -7.24 -25.38
CA GLU A 40 7.65 -6.57 -26.12
C GLU A 40 9.06 -6.96 -25.62
N VAL A 41 9.20 -7.56 -24.42
CA VAL A 41 10.50 -8.02 -23.88
C VAL A 41 10.31 -9.26 -22.98
N PRO A 42 11.02 -10.39 -23.20
CA PRO A 42 10.68 -11.66 -22.55
C PRO A 42 11.01 -11.74 -21.04
N MET A 43 9.97 -12.03 -20.26
CA MET A 43 9.87 -12.77 -18.98
C MET A 43 10.79 -12.41 -17.77
N GLY A 44 10.17 -12.08 -16.61
CA GLY A 44 10.80 -12.29 -15.28
C GLY A 44 10.08 -11.72 -14.04
N ILE A 45 10.00 -12.52 -12.95
CA ILE A 45 9.23 -12.41 -11.68
C ILE A 45 9.98 -12.83 -10.36
N LYS A 46 9.99 -12.09 -9.23
CA LYS A 46 10.38 -12.61 -7.87
C LYS A 46 11.36 -11.83 -6.91
N ALA A 47 10.94 -11.12 -5.84
CA ALA A 47 11.73 -10.71 -4.62
C ALA A 47 10.97 -11.04 -3.28
N ILE A 48 11.60 -11.02 -2.04
CA ILE A 48 11.17 -10.56 -0.62
C ILE A 48 12.24 -10.78 0.57
N LEU A 49 12.32 -9.87 1.60
CA LEU A 49 13.35 -9.53 2.67
C LEU A 49 12.65 -9.03 3.97
N PRO A 50 13.26 -9.18 5.18
CA PRO A 50 12.56 -9.06 6.45
C PRO A 50 12.36 -7.67 7.07
N TRP A 51 11.11 -7.45 7.49
CA TRP A 51 10.66 -6.61 8.61
C TRP A 51 9.77 -7.47 9.55
N ASP A 52 9.46 -7.03 10.77
CA ASP A 52 8.79 -7.89 11.77
C ASP A 52 7.38 -8.35 11.34
N ASP A 53 6.70 -7.58 10.50
CA ASP A 53 5.39 -7.92 9.89
C ASP A 53 5.51 -8.65 8.53
N GLU A 54 6.72 -9.02 8.11
CA GLU A 54 7.04 -9.57 6.77
C GLU A 54 6.24 -10.82 6.54
N LYS A 55 6.46 -11.83 7.38
CA LYS A 55 5.91 -13.17 7.17
C LYS A 55 4.40 -13.13 7.01
N ARG A 56 3.73 -12.27 7.77
CA ARG A 56 2.28 -12.06 7.70
C ARG A 56 1.87 -11.41 6.38
N ILE A 57 2.55 -10.34 5.98
CA ILE A 57 2.26 -9.64 4.72
C ILE A 57 2.61 -10.51 3.51
N GLU A 58 3.65 -11.33 3.59
CA GLU A 58 4.03 -12.31 2.58
C GLU A 58 3.00 -13.43 2.44
N GLU A 59 2.51 -13.97 3.56
CA GLU A 59 1.45 -14.96 3.58
C GLU A 59 0.17 -14.37 2.98
N LEU A 60 -0.20 -13.16 3.39
CA LEU A 60 -1.34 -12.44 2.84
C LEU A 60 -1.19 -12.17 1.33
N ALA A 61 0.00 -11.76 0.88
CA ALA A 61 0.30 -11.54 -0.52
C ALA A 61 0.24 -12.83 -1.34
N ARG A 62 0.79 -13.93 -0.80
CA ARG A 62 0.75 -15.25 -1.42
C ARG A 62 -0.69 -15.74 -1.58
N ASP A 63 -1.52 -15.55 -0.57
CA ASP A 63 -2.94 -15.91 -0.59
C ASP A 63 -3.76 -14.98 -1.52
N ALA A 64 -3.32 -13.74 -1.70
CA ALA A 64 -3.86 -12.76 -2.65
C ALA A 64 -3.39 -13.00 -4.09
N LYS A 65 -3.75 -14.16 -4.66
CA LYS A 65 -3.45 -14.52 -6.07
C LYS A 65 -1.93 -14.64 -6.36
N GLY A 66 -1.13 -15.05 -5.37
CA GLY A 66 0.31 -15.26 -5.56
C GLY A 66 1.13 -13.96 -5.69
N ARG A 67 0.63 -12.85 -5.14
CA ARG A 67 1.37 -11.58 -5.07
C ARG A 67 2.59 -11.70 -4.15
N GLN A 68 3.49 -10.75 -4.30
CA GLN A 68 4.76 -10.68 -3.59
C GLN A 68 5.32 -9.27 -3.57
N ILE A 69 6.34 -9.05 -2.76
CA ILE A 69 7.11 -7.82 -2.84
C ILE A 69 7.91 -7.82 -4.14
N VAL A 70 7.74 -6.78 -4.94
CA VAL A 70 8.36 -6.63 -6.27
C VAL A 70 9.42 -5.53 -6.29
N GLY A 71 9.45 -4.68 -5.28
CA GLY A 71 10.19 -3.44 -5.29
C GLY A 71 10.06 -2.67 -4.00
N TYR A 72 10.77 -1.56 -3.92
CA TYR A 72 10.51 -0.52 -2.94
C TYR A 72 10.50 0.85 -3.64
N ILE A 73 9.83 1.79 -2.99
CA ILE A 73 9.68 3.15 -3.44
C ILE A 73 10.10 4.08 -2.30
N PHE A 74 10.78 5.16 -2.64
CA PHE A 74 11.01 6.24 -1.70
C PHE A 74 10.92 7.60 -2.39
N THR A 75 10.62 8.62 -1.60
CA THR A 75 10.53 9.99 -2.10
C THR A 75 11.81 10.76 -1.80
N ASP A 76 12.21 11.62 -2.74
CA ASP A 76 13.21 12.68 -2.52
C ASP A 76 12.66 13.97 -3.11
N LEU A 77 11.55 14.42 -2.53
CA LEU A 77 10.80 15.57 -3.01
C LEU A 77 11.10 16.79 -2.14
N THR A 78 11.44 17.90 -2.77
CA THR A 78 11.62 19.19 -2.09
C THR A 78 10.84 20.25 -2.87
N PRO A 79 9.88 20.94 -2.23
CA PRO A 79 9.09 21.95 -2.91
C PRO A 79 9.96 23.13 -3.31
N GLU A 80 9.65 23.75 -4.45
CA GLU A 80 10.30 25.00 -4.85
C GLU A 80 9.90 26.14 -3.90
N ALA A 81 10.82 27.10 -3.71
CA ALA A 81 10.60 28.23 -2.80
C ALA A 81 9.52 29.20 -3.32
N GLU A 82 9.39 29.31 -4.64
CA GLU A 82 8.46 30.23 -5.32
C GLU A 82 7.09 29.58 -5.57
N ASP A 83 7.08 28.29 -5.91
CA ASP A 83 5.85 27.51 -6.16
C ASP A 83 5.87 26.17 -5.41
N ARG A 84 5.09 26.09 -4.34
CA ARG A 84 4.98 24.87 -3.52
C ARG A 84 4.31 23.70 -4.25
N SER A 85 3.69 23.94 -5.41
CA SER A 85 3.12 22.88 -6.23
C SER A 85 4.17 22.15 -7.08
N LYS A 86 5.35 22.77 -7.26
CA LYS A 86 6.46 22.21 -8.04
C LYS A 86 7.54 21.64 -7.14
N SER A 87 8.20 20.59 -7.62
CA SER A 87 9.32 19.95 -6.93
C SER A 87 10.64 20.23 -7.63
N VAL A 88 11.67 20.56 -6.86
CA VAL A 88 13.04 20.78 -7.36
C VAL A 88 13.60 19.49 -7.97
N CYS A 89 14.07 19.56 -9.21
CA CYS A 89 14.76 18.45 -9.87
C CYS A 89 16.19 18.28 -9.33
N LYS A 90 16.34 17.52 -8.25
CA LYS A 90 17.67 17.19 -7.69
C LYS A 90 18.40 16.09 -8.47
N ARG A 91 17.66 15.23 -9.16
CA ARG A 91 18.17 14.00 -9.78
C ARG A 91 18.15 14.11 -11.29
N HIS A 92 19.31 14.35 -11.87
CA HIS A 92 19.53 14.45 -13.30
C HIS A 92 21.00 14.12 -13.60
N ALA A 93 21.39 14.11 -14.87
CA ALA A 93 22.73 13.74 -15.32
C ALA A 93 23.87 14.48 -14.60
N ASN A 94 23.60 15.65 -14.00
CA ASN A 94 24.54 16.42 -13.18
C ASN A 94 23.82 16.95 -11.91
N PRO A 95 23.62 16.16 -10.84
CA PRO A 95 24.76 15.54 -10.17
C PRO A 95 24.75 13.99 -10.13
N PHE A 96 23.60 13.34 -9.98
CA PHE A 96 23.46 11.88 -9.96
C PHE A 96 21.99 11.45 -10.06
N TYR A 97 21.74 10.20 -10.46
CA TYR A 97 20.41 9.58 -10.47
C TYR A 97 20.08 8.86 -9.15
N LEU A 98 20.92 7.90 -8.76
CA LEU A 98 20.92 7.26 -7.44
C LEU A 98 22.21 7.61 -6.73
N SER A 99 22.14 7.87 -5.44
CA SER A 99 23.34 8.03 -4.63
C SER A 99 24.06 6.69 -4.44
N SER A 100 25.34 6.75 -4.14
CA SER A 100 26.15 5.57 -3.79
C SER A 100 25.53 4.79 -2.62
N LEU A 101 25.03 5.46 -1.58
CA LEU A 101 24.35 4.81 -0.47
C LEU A 101 23.07 4.07 -0.92
N GLU A 102 22.24 4.71 -1.74
CA GLU A 102 21.02 4.09 -2.27
C GLU A 102 21.32 2.91 -3.20
N ALA A 103 22.38 3.01 -4.01
CA ALA A 103 22.82 1.92 -4.87
C ALA A 103 23.35 0.72 -4.06
N LEU A 104 24.12 0.96 -3.00
CA LEU A 104 24.58 -0.12 -2.11
C LEU A 104 23.43 -0.71 -1.30
N PHE A 105 22.48 0.12 -0.87
CA PHE A 105 21.24 -0.34 -0.23
C PHE A 105 20.43 -1.23 -1.19
N ALA A 106 20.22 -0.80 -2.43
CA ALA A 106 19.56 -1.58 -3.46
C ALA A 106 20.28 -2.91 -3.72
N ALA A 107 21.62 -2.91 -3.80
CA ALA A 107 22.42 -4.12 -3.97
C ALA A 107 22.24 -5.10 -2.80
N ARG A 108 22.28 -4.61 -1.55
CA ARG A 108 22.00 -5.44 -0.36
C ARG A 108 20.61 -6.02 -0.40
N LEU A 109 19.62 -5.22 -0.82
CA LEU A 109 18.28 -5.74 -0.95
C LEU A 109 18.24 -6.84 -2.02
N GLN A 110 18.76 -6.57 -3.22
CA GLN A 110 18.82 -7.56 -4.29
C GLN A 110 19.53 -8.87 -3.89
N LEU A 111 20.64 -8.82 -3.15
CA LEU A 111 21.36 -10.00 -2.65
C LEU A 111 20.51 -10.88 -1.73
N ASN A 112 19.73 -10.26 -0.85
CA ASN A 112 18.83 -10.97 0.04
C ASN A 112 17.55 -11.48 -0.67
N HIS A 113 17.42 -11.20 -1.97
CA HIS A 113 16.30 -11.60 -2.81
C HIS A 113 16.75 -12.28 -4.12
N PRO A 114 17.48 -13.40 -4.04
CA PRO A 114 17.96 -14.05 -5.23
C PRO A 114 16.81 -14.68 -6.01
N THR A 115 16.85 -14.56 -7.33
CA THR A 115 15.86 -15.20 -8.21
C THR A 115 16.25 -16.65 -8.46
N ALA A 116 15.34 -17.58 -8.16
CA ALA A 116 15.53 -18.99 -8.50
C ALA A 116 15.51 -19.20 -10.02
N THR A 117 16.57 -19.83 -10.54
CA THR A 117 16.70 -20.17 -11.95
C THR A 117 17.45 -21.47 -12.15
N LYS A 118 16.91 -22.33 -13.02
CA LYS A 118 17.56 -23.59 -13.41
C LYS A 118 18.81 -23.37 -14.25
N SER A 119 18.97 -22.18 -14.83
CA SER A 119 20.09 -21.83 -15.71
C SER A 119 21.34 -21.39 -14.96
N SER A 120 21.25 -21.20 -13.64
CA SER A 120 22.40 -20.89 -12.79
C SER A 120 22.96 -22.15 -12.16
N ARG A 121 24.29 -22.21 -12.00
CA ARG A 121 24.97 -23.33 -11.33
C ARG A 121 24.57 -23.47 -9.86
N THR A 122 24.25 -22.36 -9.20
CA THR A 122 23.80 -22.31 -7.80
C THR A 122 22.28 -22.45 -7.67
N GLY A 123 21.54 -22.52 -8.80
CA GLY A 123 20.07 -22.47 -8.80
C GLY A 123 19.49 -21.07 -8.54
N LEU A 124 20.35 -20.06 -8.32
CA LEU A 124 19.99 -18.69 -7.97
C LEU A 124 20.79 -17.71 -8.86
N PHE A 125 20.18 -16.62 -9.33
CA PHE A 125 20.88 -15.60 -10.11
C PHE A 125 20.18 -14.26 -10.05
N SER A 126 20.91 -13.23 -9.60
CA SER A 126 20.46 -11.84 -9.55
C SER A 126 19.11 -11.62 -8.86
N SER A 127 18.57 -10.40 -8.97
CA SER A 127 17.30 -10.02 -8.33
C SER A 127 16.43 -9.16 -9.23
N ARG A 128 15.14 -9.12 -8.92
CA ARG A 128 14.08 -8.44 -9.68
C ARG A 128 13.51 -7.24 -8.94
N LEU A 129 14.23 -6.76 -7.95
CA LEU A 129 13.79 -5.68 -7.10
C LEU A 129 14.06 -4.33 -7.78
N VAL A 130 13.00 -3.54 -7.94
CA VAL A 130 13.01 -2.22 -8.58
C VAL A 130 12.97 -1.12 -7.52
N THR A 131 13.79 -0.09 -7.72
CA THR A 131 13.81 1.15 -6.94
C THR A 131 13.04 2.22 -7.69
N VAL A 132 12.02 2.81 -7.06
CA VAL A 132 11.25 3.92 -7.64
C VAL A 132 11.60 5.24 -6.96
N LEU A 133 12.01 6.22 -7.77
CA LEU A 133 12.31 7.60 -7.39
C LEU A 133 11.29 8.55 -7.98
N SER A 134 11.13 9.73 -7.35
CA SER A 134 10.13 10.69 -7.80
C SER A 134 10.61 12.14 -7.90
N GLY A 135 10.51 12.72 -9.10
CA GLY A 135 10.85 14.12 -9.44
C GLY A 135 11.44 14.27 -10.86
N THR A 136 10.90 15.16 -11.69
CA THR A 136 11.38 15.41 -13.07
C THR A 136 12.00 16.79 -13.25
N PRO A 137 12.78 16.99 -14.34
CA PRO A 137 13.27 18.31 -14.75
C PRO A 137 12.17 19.36 -14.96
N ASP A 138 10.95 18.94 -15.33
CA ASP A 138 9.82 19.85 -15.60
C ASP A 138 9.14 20.36 -14.31
N GLY A 139 9.69 20.02 -13.14
CA GLY A 139 9.10 20.35 -11.83
C GLY A 139 7.89 19.48 -11.47
N ALA A 140 7.57 18.49 -12.30
CA ALA A 140 6.50 17.54 -12.07
C ALA A 140 6.99 16.35 -11.25
N ILE A 141 6.03 15.65 -10.63
CA ILE A 141 6.29 14.44 -9.86
C ILE A 141 6.04 13.25 -10.81
N ASP A 142 7.12 12.64 -11.29
CA ASP A 142 7.08 11.41 -12.09
C ASP A 142 7.75 10.27 -11.33
N VAL A 143 7.70 9.06 -11.86
CA VAL A 143 8.29 7.86 -11.29
C VAL A 143 9.42 7.37 -12.19
N GLN A 144 10.60 7.15 -11.62
CA GLN A 144 11.74 6.57 -12.32
C GLN A 144 12.16 5.25 -11.66
N ALA A 145 12.28 4.20 -12.46
CA ALA A 145 12.55 2.85 -12.00
C ALA A 145 14.01 2.44 -12.29
N TYR A 146 14.71 1.98 -11.26
CA TYR A 146 16.11 1.57 -11.33
C TYR A 146 16.34 0.18 -10.72
N MET A 147 17.35 -0.52 -11.23
CA MET A 147 17.91 -1.72 -10.64
C MET A 147 19.42 -1.58 -10.55
N VAL A 148 20.04 -2.33 -9.64
CA VAL A 148 21.48 -2.41 -9.55
C VAL A 148 22.00 -3.62 -10.34
N SER A 149 23.22 -3.51 -10.87
CA SER A 149 23.85 -4.55 -11.68
C SER A 149 24.30 -5.72 -10.81
N GLU A 150 24.42 -6.91 -11.41
CA GLU A 150 24.94 -8.09 -10.70
C GLU A 150 26.38 -7.88 -10.22
N GLN A 151 27.16 -7.09 -10.97
CA GLN A 151 28.52 -6.72 -10.59
C GLN A 151 28.53 -5.91 -9.29
N ALA A 152 27.60 -4.97 -9.15
CA ALA A 152 27.45 -4.22 -7.91
C ALA A 152 26.99 -5.10 -6.74
N CYS A 153 26.07 -6.03 -6.96
CA CYS A 153 25.69 -7.02 -5.95
C CYS A 153 26.91 -7.84 -5.51
N ALA A 154 27.70 -8.37 -6.45
CA ALA A 154 28.90 -9.13 -6.14
C ALA A 154 29.96 -8.29 -5.41
N MET A 155 30.15 -7.02 -5.78
CA MET A 155 31.08 -6.11 -5.08
C MET A 155 30.63 -5.80 -3.64
N VAL A 156 29.31 -5.74 -3.40
CA VAL A 156 28.76 -5.53 -2.05
C VAL A 156 28.87 -6.80 -1.21
N ASP A 157 28.59 -7.97 -1.79
CA ASP A 157 28.72 -9.27 -1.12
C ASP A 157 30.17 -9.58 -0.74
N ALA A 158 31.12 -9.25 -1.63
CA ALA A 158 32.55 -9.35 -1.39
C ALA A 158 33.12 -8.22 -0.51
N ASP A 159 32.27 -7.33 0.01
CA ASP A 159 32.65 -6.19 0.85
C ASP A 159 33.78 -5.33 0.25
N MET A 160 33.75 -5.09 -1.07
CA MET A 160 34.80 -4.39 -1.82
C MET A 160 34.57 -2.87 -1.93
N VAL A 161 33.34 -2.41 -1.73
CA VAL A 161 32.91 -1.04 -2.01
C VAL A 161 32.21 -0.41 -0.82
N GLU A 162 32.32 0.92 -0.70
CA GLU A 162 31.62 1.73 0.29
C GLU A 162 31.07 3.02 -0.31
N ALA A 163 30.06 3.57 0.36
CA ALA A 163 29.48 4.85 -0.03
C ALA A 163 30.50 5.96 0.23
N SER A 164 30.68 6.85 -0.74
CA SER A 164 31.53 8.03 -0.60
C SER A 164 30.76 9.19 0.06
N VAL A 165 31.48 10.25 0.41
CA VAL A 165 30.89 11.54 0.83
C VAL A 165 30.15 12.20 -0.32
N ASP A 166 30.70 12.07 -1.54
CA ASP A 166 30.02 12.51 -2.74
C ASP A 166 29.04 11.41 -3.22
N PRO A 167 27.73 11.70 -3.29
CA PRO A 167 26.71 10.72 -3.67
C PRO A 167 26.87 10.17 -5.08
N GLY A 168 27.53 10.88 -6.01
CA GLY A 168 27.70 10.43 -7.39
C GLY A 168 28.79 9.36 -7.58
N ILE A 169 29.61 9.13 -6.56
CA ILE A 169 30.76 8.22 -6.64
C ILE A 169 30.74 7.15 -5.55
N VAL A 170 31.30 6.00 -5.88
CA VAL A 170 31.50 4.86 -4.98
C VAL A 170 33.00 4.73 -4.71
N ARG A 171 33.37 4.49 -3.45
CA ARG A 171 34.76 4.27 -3.05
C ARG A 171 35.06 2.77 -3.04
N VAL A 172 36.22 2.41 -3.60
CA VAL A 172 36.78 1.07 -3.50
C VAL A 172 37.56 1.00 -2.18
N LYS A 173 37.24 0.00 -1.35
CA LYS A 173 37.91 -0.19 -0.06
C LYS A 173 39.37 -0.59 -0.24
N GLU A 174 40.17 -0.26 0.76
CA GLU A 174 41.57 -0.70 0.82
C GLU A 174 41.66 -2.17 1.27
N GLU A 175 42.78 -2.80 0.94
CA GLU A 175 43.06 -4.18 1.36
C GLU A 175 43.39 -4.20 2.85
N GLU A 176 42.70 -5.05 3.61
CA GLU A 176 42.87 -5.24 5.05
C GLU A 176 43.04 -6.74 5.35
N GLU A 177 43.48 -7.10 6.56
CA GLU A 177 43.59 -8.51 6.97
C GLU A 177 42.22 -9.20 6.90
N GLY A 178 42.04 -10.06 5.88
CA GLY A 178 40.79 -10.78 5.61
C GLY A 178 39.92 -10.21 4.49
N ARG A 179 40.24 -9.05 3.91
CA ARG A 179 39.53 -8.46 2.75
C ARG A 179 40.45 -8.36 1.54
N TYR A 180 40.18 -9.16 0.51
CA TYR A 180 40.90 -9.10 -0.76
C TYR A 180 40.15 -8.20 -1.76
N VAL A 181 40.81 -7.13 -2.23
CA VAL A 181 40.23 -6.19 -3.21
C VAL A 181 41.06 -6.21 -4.50
N PRO A 182 40.61 -6.92 -5.56
CA PRO A 182 41.33 -6.98 -6.82
C PRO A 182 41.40 -5.61 -7.52
N ASP A 183 42.20 -5.51 -8.58
CA ASP A 183 42.22 -4.33 -9.42
C ASP A 183 40.93 -4.18 -10.22
N VAL A 184 40.10 -3.23 -9.80
CA VAL A 184 38.83 -2.89 -10.43
C VAL A 184 39.07 -1.85 -11.52
N PHE A 185 38.51 -2.09 -12.70
CA PHE A 185 38.53 -1.17 -13.83
C PHE A 185 37.13 -1.01 -14.39
N TYR A 186 36.79 0.19 -14.83
CA TYR A 186 35.56 0.46 -15.58
C TYR A 186 35.88 0.93 -16.99
N ARG A 187 34.92 0.77 -17.89
CA ARG A 187 35.03 1.17 -19.30
C ARG A 187 33.99 2.21 -19.63
N PHE A 188 34.41 3.24 -20.35
CA PHE A 188 33.52 4.29 -20.83
C PHE A 188 33.83 4.66 -22.27
N LYS A 189 32.84 5.19 -22.98
CA LYS A 189 33.03 5.77 -24.30
C LYS A 189 33.31 7.25 -24.14
N ASN A 190 34.45 7.71 -24.65
CA ASN A 190 34.77 9.13 -24.64
C ASN A 190 33.98 9.88 -25.73
N GLU A 191 34.20 11.20 -25.83
CA GLU A 191 33.55 12.10 -26.81
C GLU A 191 33.77 11.67 -28.27
N TYR A 192 34.83 10.89 -28.53
CA TYR A 192 35.18 10.36 -29.84
C TYR A 192 34.61 8.96 -30.10
N GLY A 193 33.79 8.43 -29.20
CA GLY A 193 33.20 7.09 -29.30
C GLY A 193 34.18 5.94 -29.05
N ILE A 194 35.38 6.24 -28.54
CA ILE A 194 36.43 5.25 -28.26
C ILE A 194 36.23 4.70 -26.85
N GLU A 195 36.30 3.38 -26.70
CA GLU A 195 36.27 2.71 -25.40
C GLU A 195 37.60 2.85 -24.67
N VAL A 196 37.58 3.56 -23.54
CA VAL A 196 38.73 3.75 -22.65
C VAL A 196 38.52 2.91 -21.40
N LYS A 197 39.57 2.21 -20.96
CA LYS A 197 39.61 1.47 -19.69
C LYS A 197 40.32 2.32 -18.64
N GLN A 198 39.67 2.61 -17.52
CA GLN A 198 40.22 3.41 -16.43
C GLN A 198 40.21 2.63 -15.11
N SER A 199 41.17 2.90 -14.23
CA SER A 199 41.20 2.32 -12.89
C SER A 199 40.05 2.90 -12.05
N ALA A 200 39.36 2.04 -11.31
CA ALA A 200 38.28 2.42 -10.41
C ALA A 200 38.78 2.81 -9.00
N LYS A 201 40.06 2.61 -8.71
CA LYS A 201 40.69 3.05 -7.45
C LYS A 201 41.08 4.54 -7.57
N PRO A 202 40.82 5.39 -6.56
CA PRO A 202 40.15 5.09 -5.29
C PRO A 202 38.61 5.14 -5.36
N CYS A 203 38.05 5.80 -6.38
CA CYS A 203 36.61 5.96 -6.55
C CYS A 203 36.20 5.92 -8.03
N PHE A 204 34.96 5.52 -8.28
CA PHE A 204 34.38 5.48 -9.62
C PHE A 204 32.89 5.89 -9.60
N PRO A 205 32.32 6.32 -10.74
CA PRO A 205 30.94 6.80 -10.78
C PRO A 205 29.91 5.69 -10.51
N VAL A 206 28.87 6.01 -9.73
CA VAL A 206 27.80 5.06 -9.38
C VAL A 206 26.94 4.64 -10.57
N GLU A 207 26.89 5.46 -11.63
CA GLU A 207 26.06 5.20 -12.83
C GLU A 207 26.38 3.88 -13.52
N TYR A 208 27.64 3.43 -13.46
CA TYR A 208 28.05 2.13 -14.02
C TYR A 208 27.45 0.93 -13.27
N LEU A 209 26.88 1.15 -12.08
CA LEU A 209 26.25 0.12 -11.26
C LEU A 209 24.73 0.06 -11.47
N ILE A 210 24.14 0.99 -12.21
CA ILE A 210 22.70 1.18 -12.28
C ILE A 210 22.18 0.81 -13.67
N VAL A 211 20.98 0.22 -13.70
CA VAL A 211 20.23 -0.11 -14.92
C VAL A 211 18.85 0.51 -14.81
N THR A 212 18.41 1.22 -15.85
CA THR A 212 17.08 1.85 -15.92
C THR A 212 16.01 0.88 -16.42
N SER A 213 14.80 1.01 -15.88
CA SER A 213 13.58 0.29 -16.29
C SER A 213 12.50 1.31 -16.70
N ARG A 214 11.66 0.96 -17.67
CA ARG A 214 10.57 1.85 -18.17
C ARG A 214 9.24 1.55 -17.47
N LEU A 215 8.31 2.52 -17.52
CA LEU A 215 6.91 2.39 -17.05
C LEU A 215 5.90 2.62 -18.18
N PRO A 216 4.79 1.86 -18.25
CA PRO A 216 3.65 2.13 -19.12
C PRO A 216 2.37 2.42 -18.30
N ASP A 217 1.25 2.53 -19.01
CA ASP A 217 -0.10 2.57 -18.45
C ASP A 217 -0.68 1.16 -18.23
N ALA A 218 -1.31 0.91 -17.08
CA ALA A 218 -1.89 -0.39 -16.73
C ALA A 218 -3.23 -0.28 -15.98
N SER A 219 -3.84 -1.46 -15.72
CA SER A 219 -5.18 -1.63 -15.13
C SER A 219 -5.11 -2.11 -13.67
N PRO A 220 -6.03 -1.65 -12.79
CA PRO A 220 -5.91 -1.89 -11.36
C PRO A 220 -6.41 -3.27 -10.92
N ALA A 221 -5.63 -3.90 -10.03
CA ALA A 221 -6.03 -5.17 -9.42
C ALA A 221 -6.84 -5.04 -8.11
N PHE A 222 -6.67 -3.93 -7.39
CA PHE A 222 -7.53 -3.55 -6.27
C PHE A 222 -8.39 -2.38 -6.73
N LEU A 223 -9.70 -2.48 -6.47
CA LEU A 223 -10.67 -1.52 -7.00
C LEU A 223 -10.94 -0.36 -6.05
N SER A 224 -10.55 -0.47 -4.77
CA SER A 224 -10.74 0.59 -3.78
C SER A 224 -9.44 1.01 -3.12
N THR A 225 -9.38 2.30 -2.84
CA THR A 225 -8.30 2.98 -2.13
C THR A 225 -8.83 3.73 -0.91
N SER A 226 -9.99 3.31 -0.38
CA SER A 226 -10.79 4.10 0.57
C SER A 226 -10.31 4.09 2.02
N LEU A 227 -9.54 3.09 2.46
CA LEU A 227 -9.10 3.04 3.86
C LEU A 227 -7.91 3.99 4.11
N SER A 228 -7.57 4.26 5.37
CA SER A 228 -6.30 4.86 5.77
C SER A 228 -5.12 3.87 5.60
N ILE A 229 -3.94 4.35 5.20
CA ILE A 229 -2.72 3.51 5.06
C ILE A 229 -2.07 3.27 6.43
N GLU A 230 -1.57 2.06 6.68
CA GLU A 230 -0.85 1.69 7.90
C GLU A 230 0.44 2.50 8.13
N ASN A 231 0.92 2.51 9.38
CA ASN A 231 2.17 3.16 9.78
C ASN A 231 2.25 4.67 9.48
N ARG A 232 1.10 5.36 9.52
CA ARG A 232 0.98 6.83 9.39
C ARG A 232 0.42 7.50 10.66
N PRO A 233 1.03 7.29 11.83
CA PRO A 233 0.53 7.88 13.08
C PRO A 233 0.44 9.40 12.93
N ARG A 234 -0.65 10.00 13.43
CA ARG A 234 -0.96 11.45 13.36
C ARG A 234 -1.39 12.01 12.00
N ILE A 235 -1.39 11.23 10.92
CA ILE A 235 -1.93 11.66 9.61
C ILE A 235 -3.19 10.87 9.29
N GLU A 236 -3.05 9.54 9.32
CA GLU A 236 -4.06 8.58 8.89
C GLU A 236 -4.00 7.42 9.90
N GLU A 237 -4.99 7.36 10.79
CA GLU A 237 -5.07 6.32 11.81
C GLU A 237 -6.17 5.32 11.46
N GLN A 238 -5.83 4.04 11.52
CA GLN A 238 -6.76 2.95 11.25
C GLN A 238 -7.52 2.64 12.54
N TYR A 239 -8.83 2.85 12.51
CA TYR A 239 -9.73 2.54 13.60
C TYR A 239 -10.71 1.45 13.19
N VAL A 240 -10.91 0.45 14.05
CA VAL A 240 -11.93 -0.59 13.82
C VAL A 240 -13.32 0.05 13.69
N SER A 241 -13.58 1.15 14.41
CA SER A 241 -14.83 1.89 14.36
C SER A 241 -15.12 2.52 13.00
N SER A 242 -14.10 2.95 12.24
CA SER A 242 -14.31 3.51 10.90
C SER A 242 -14.74 2.42 9.92
N ILE A 243 -14.11 1.25 9.98
CA ILE A 243 -14.47 0.08 9.17
C ILE A 243 -15.90 -0.37 9.49
N ILE A 244 -16.25 -0.45 10.77
CA ILE A 244 -17.60 -0.80 11.22
C ILE A 244 -18.62 0.22 10.71
N ALA A 245 -18.30 1.52 10.77
CA ALA A 245 -19.17 2.58 10.27
C ALA A 245 -19.32 2.54 8.74
N ASP A 246 -18.26 2.23 8.00
CA ASP A 246 -18.27 2.09 6.54
C ASP A 246 -19.09 0.87 6.10
N LEU A 247 -18.85 -0.30 6.71
CA LEU A 247 -19.66 -1.52 6.48
C LEU A 247 -21.13 -1.31 6.85
N GLY A 248 -21.38 -0.55 7.92
CA GLY A 248 -22.72 -0.18 8.34
C GLY A 248 -23.42 0.74 7.34
N ARG A 249 -22.72 1.75 6.81
CA ARG A 249 -23.22 2.67 5.77
C ARG A 249 -23.57 1.93 4.48
N LEU A 250 -22.71 0.98 4.10
CA LEU A 250 -22.91 0.12 2.93
C LEU A 250 -23.99 -0.96 3.16
N LYS A 251 -24.50 -1.09 4.39
CA LYS A 251 -25.48 -2.09 4.79
C LYS A 251 -25.04 -3.50 4.41
N ALA A 252 -23.77 -3.81 4.66
CA ALA A 252 -23.17 -5.09 4.34
C ALA A 252 -23.91 -6.27 5.01
N GLY A 253 -24.49 -6.06 6.20
CA GLY A 253 -25.28 -7.06 6.91
C GLY A 253 -26.68 -7.35 6.33
N GLU A 254 -27.15 -6.57 5.34
CA GLU A 254 -28.39 -6.85 4.61
C GLU A 254 -28.13 -7.70 3.34
N VAL A 255 -26.87 -8.02 3.01
CA VAL A 255 -26.52 -8.82 1.84
C VAL A 255 -26.71 -10.30 2.13
N THR A 256 -27.58 -10.96 1.37
CA THR A 256 -27.87 -12.40 1.53
C THR A 256 -27.37 -13.22 0.34
N LEU A 257 -27.17 -14.52 0.58
CA LEU A 257 -26.75 -15.51 -0.42
C LEU A 257 -27.57 -15.41 -1.71
N GLY A 258 -26.90 -15.40 -2.86
CA GLY A 258 -27.54 -15.38 -4.18
C GLY A 258 -28.21 -14.06 -4.58
N GLN A 259 -28.19 -13.01 -3.75
CA GLN A 259 -28.66 -11.68 -4.16
C GLN A 259 -27.58 -10.94 -4.95
N GLY A 260 -27.67 -11.04 -6.28
CA GLY A 260 -26.85 -10.31 -7.25
C GLY A 260 -27.29 -8.86 -7.47
N GLY A 261 -27.18 -8.02 -6.45
CA GLY A 261 -27.56 -6.60 -6.52
C GLY A 261 -26.38 -5.65 -6.72
N ALA A 262 -26.68 -4.40 -7.09
CA ALA A 262 -25.69 -3.31 -7.15
C ALA A 262 -24.97 -3.09 -5.80
N ARG A 263 -25.68 -3.34 -4.69
CA ARG A 263 -25.12 -3.24 -3.33
C ARG A 263 -24.05 -4.29 -3.04
N THR A 264 -24.26 -5.55 -3.45
CA THR A 264 -23.26 -6.61 -3.30
C THR A 264 -21.97 -6.24 -4.02
N LYS A 265 -22.07 -5.64 -5.21
CA LYS A 265 -20.93 -5.12 -5.97
C LYS A 265 -20.23 -3.97 -5.27
N GLU A 266 -21.00 -3.04 -4.69
CA GLU A 266 -20.44 -1.88 -3.97
C GLU A 266 -19.69 -2.31 -2.70
N VAL A 267 -20.24 -3.27 -1.95
CA VAL A 267 -19.59 -3.87 -0.78
C VAL A 267 -18.30 -4.59 -1.19
N LEU A 268 -18.35 -5.44 -2.23
CA LEU A 268 -17.18 -6.15 -2.75
C LEU A 268 -16.08 -5.20 -3.23
N ARG A 269 -16.45 -4.11 -3.91
CA ARG A 269 -15.49 -3.08 -4.34
C ARG A 269 -14.85 -2.40 -3.15
N ASN A 270 -15.62 -2.03 -2.12
CA ASN A 270 -15.08 -1.43 -0.89
C ASN A 270 -14.14 -2.38 -0.13
N LEU A 271 -14.50 -3.67 -0.05
CA LEU A 271 -13.65 -4.72 0.54
C LEU A 271 -12.36 -4.95 -0.26
N SER A 272 -12.30 -4.52 -1.53
CA SER A 272 -11.13 -4.56 -2.42
C SER A 272 -10.11 -3.47 -2.14
N ASP A 273 -9.68 -3.37 -0.88
CA ASP A 273 -8.56 -2.53 -0.45
C ASP A 273 -7.50 -3.39 0.27
N TRP A 274 -6.24 -3.31 -0.18
CA TRP A 274 -5.11 -4.03 0.39
C TRP A 274 -4.85 -3.67 1.86
N HIS A 275 -4.92 -2.38 2.20
CA HIS A 275 -4.65 -1.88 3.54
C HIS A 275 -5.75 -2.31 4.51
N LEU A 276 -6.99 -2.50 4.02
CA LEU A 276 -8.09 -3.09 4.80
C LEU A 276 -7.82 -4.55 5.12
N LEU A 277 -7.42 -5.35 4.14
CA LEU A 277 -7.09 -6.76 4.35
C LEU A 277 -5.90 -6.92 5.32
N ALA A 278 -4.88 -6.08 5.17
CA ALA A 278 -3.72 -6.05 6.05
C ALA A 278 -4.11 -5.68 7.49
N TYR A 279 -5.00 -4.70 7.67
CA TYR A 279 -5.48 -4.28 8.99
C TYR A 279 -6.39 -5.33 9.63
N LEU A 280 -7.35 -5.91 8.90
CA LEU A 280 -8.25 -6.95 9.44
C LEU A 280 -7.48 -8.16 9.99
N GLY A 281 -6.35 -8.51 9.36
CA GLY A 281 -5.44 -9.54 9.88
C GLY A 281 -4.74 -9.17 11.21
N THR A 282 -4.67 -7.90 11.59
CA THR A 282 -4.10 -7.45 12.88
C THR A 282 -5.14 -7.35 13.99
N VAL A 283 -6.41 -7.04 13.65
CA VAL A 283 -7.47 -6.85 14.65
C VAL A 283 -7.91 -8.19 15.27
N GLY A 284 -7.70 -9.30 14.56
CA GLY A 284 -8.02 -10.65 15.05
C GLY A 284 -9.53 -10.94 15.09
N LEU A 285 -10.36 -10.15 14.41
CA LEU A 285 -11.81 -10.38 14.30
C LEU A 285 -12.16 -11.53 13.34
N LEU A 286 -11.29 -11.81 12.38
CA LEU A 286 -11.43 -12.89 11.41
C LEU A 286 -10.37 -13.96 11.69
N GLY A 287 -10.76 -15.22 11.67
CA GLY A 287 -9.82 -16.33 11.71
C GLY A 287 -8.91 -16.34 10.46
N THR A 288 -7.77 -17.03 10.54
CA THR A 288 -6.82 -17.12 9.42
C THR A 288 -7.43 -17.72 8.17
N ASP A 289 -8.37 -18.67 8.32
CA ASP A 289 -9.03 -19.33 7.20
C ASP A 289 -10.12 -18.44 6.58
N ASP A 290 -10.85 -17.70 7.39
CA ASP A 290 -11.85 -16.71 6.93
C ASP A 290 -11.17 -15.56 6.18
N LEU A 291 -10.01 -15.11 6.66
CA LEU A 291 -9.21 -14.09 5.99
C LEU A 291 -8.73 -14.58 4.61
N LYS A 292 -8.34 -15.85 4.47
CA LYS A 292 -7.97 -16.44 3.17
C LYS A 292 -9.15 -16.47 2.21
N VAL A 293 -10.35 -16.79 2.70
CA VAL A 293 -11.57 -16.76 1.88
C VAL A 293 -11.86 -15.34 1.42
N LEU A 294 -11.81 -14.36 2.33
CA LEU A 294 -11.99 -12.94 2.02
C LEU A 294 -11.00 -12.46 0.94
N VAL A 295 -9.72 -12.76 1.12
CA VAL A 295 -8.65 -12.36 0.19
C VAL A 295 -8.88 -12.96 -1.21
N LYS A 296 -9.25 -14.25 -1.29
CA LYS A 296 -9.58 -14.92 -2.57
C LYS A 296 -10.81 -14.33 -3.24
N THR A 297 -11.85 -14.03 -2.47
CA THR A 297 -13.09 -13.41 -2.97
C THR A 297 -12.80 -12.02 -3.57
N VAL A 298 -12.02 -11.22 -2.87
CA VAL A 298 -11.72 -9.83 -3.22
C VAL A 298 -10.71 -9.68 -4.36
N THR A 299 -9.85 -10.68 -4.58
CA THR A 299 -8.83 -10.67 -5.64
C THR A 299 -9.24 -11.42 -6.90
N SER A 300 -10.48 -11.95 -6.93
CA SER A 300 -11.02 -12.68 -8.07
C SER A 300 -11.24 -11.76 -9.29
N PRO A 301 -10.87 -12.18 -10.52
CA PRO A 301 -11.10 -11.39 -11.73
C PRO A 301 -12.59 -11.12 -12.00
N ASN A 302 -13.48 -11.97 -11.46
CA ASN A 302 -14.92 -11.83 -11.57
C ASN A 302 -15.52 -11.25 -10.28
N ILE A 303 -14.93 -10.18 -9.74
CA ILE A 303 -15.44 -9.57 -8.50
C ILE A 303 -16.87 -9.01 -8.64
N ASP A 304 -17.33 -8.76 -9.87
CA ASP A 304 -18.72 -8.35 -10.14
C ASP A 304 -19.71 -9.54 -10.10
N ASP A 305 -19.24 -10.79 -10.03
CA ASP A 305 -20.09 -11.97 -9.90
C ASP A 305 -20.50 -12.18 -8.42
N PRO A 306 -21.80 -12.14 -8.09
CA PRO A 306 -22.27 -12.26 -6.70
C PRO A 306 -21.96 -13.62 -6.08
N LYS A 307 -21.76 -14.65 -6.90
CA LYS A 307 -21.40 -16.00 -6.44
C LYS A 307 -20.02 -16.10 -5.79
N VAL A 308 -19.15 -15.12 -6.07
CA VAL A 308 -17.81 -15.06 -5.46
C VAL A 308 -17.89 -14.62 -4.00
N PHE A 309 -18.99 -13.96 -3.61
CA PHE A 309 -19.26 -13.50 -2.24
C PHE A 309 -19.92 -14.57 -1.36
N ASP A 310 -20.64 -15.54 -1.96
CA ASP A 310 -21.36 -16.58 -1.22
C ASP A 310 -20.47 -17.37 -0.24
N PRO A 311 -19.23 -17.79 -0.58
CA PRO A 311 -18.35 -18.48 0.37
C PRO A 311 -17.97 -17.63 1.59
N LEU A 312 -17.85 -16.32 1.41
CA LEU A 312 -17.52 -15.39 2.50
C LEU A 312 -18.73 -15.16 3.42
N LEU A 313 -19.94 -15.12 2.87
CA LEU A 313 -21.17 -14.99 3.67
C LEU A 313 -21.39 -16.18 4.63
N LEU A 314 -20.86 -17.35 4.28
CA LEU A 314 -20.99 -18.58 5.06
C LEU A 314 -19.97 -18.70 6.19
N THR A 315 -18.95 -17.84 6.26
CA THR A 315 -17.93 -17.95 7.32
C THR A 315 -18.41 -17.36 8.64
N ASP A 316 -18.06 -18.03 9.74
CA ASP A 316 -18.44 -17.63 11.09
C ASP A 316 -17.84 -16.26 11.47
N GLY A 317 -16.60 -15.98 11.03
CA GLY A 317 -15.96 -14.69 11.26
C GLY A 317 -16.68 -13.54 10.56
N TRP A 318 -17.18 -13.76 9.33
CA TRP A 318 -17.95 -12.74 8.62
C TRP A 318 -19.29 -12.46 9.32
N GLN A 319 -19.98 -13.51 9.75
CA GLN A 319 -21.24 -13.36 10.48
C GLN A 319 -21.03 -12.60 11.80
N THR A 320 -19.97 -12.94 12.55
CA THR A 320 -19.60 -12.25 13.79
C THR A 320 -19.33 -10.76 13.54
N LEU A 321 -18.58 -10.44 12.48
CA LEU A 321 -18.31 -9.05 12.09
C LEU A 321 -19.62 -8.31 11.75
N MET A 322 -20.53 -8.94 11.01
CA MET A 322 -21.82 -8.33 10.67
C MET A 322 -22.71 -8.13 11.91
N THR A 323 -22.68 -9.04 12.88
CA THR A 323 -23.38 -8.86 14.17
C THR A 323 -22.83 -7.66 14.92
N ILE A 324 -21.50 -7.49 15.00
CA ILE A 324 -20.87 -6.31 15.62
C ILE A 324 -21.30 -5.03 14.89
N VAL A 325 -21.31 -5.06 13.55
CA VAL A 325 -21.76 -3.92 12.75
C VAL A 325 -23.21 -3.57 13.06
N GLN A 326 -24.11 -4.55 13.13
CA GLN A 326 -25.53 -4.30 13.44
C GLN A 326 -25.73 -3.69 14.83
N GLU A 327 -25.04 -4.21 15.85
CA GLU A 327 -25.12 -3.71 17.23
C GLU A 327 -24.51 -2.31 17.39
N SER A 328 -23.48 -2.00 16.61
CA SER A 328 -22.83 -0.69 16.65
C SER A 328 -23.62 0.43 15.96
N GLN A 329 -24.63 0.10 15.14
CA GLN A 329 -25.43 1.13 14.48
C GLN A 329 -26.33 1.83 15.48
N PRO A 330 -26.43 3.17 15.43
CA PRO A 330 -27.38 3.89 16.27
C PRO A 330 -28.78 3.35 15.97
N ALA A 331 -29.47 2.88 17.02
CA ALA A 331 -30.81 2.31 16.92
C ALA A 331 -31.65 3.16 15.98
N ARG A 332 -32.18 2.54 14.91
CA ARG A 332 -33.12 3.17 13.97
C ARG A 332 -34.10 3.96 14.82
N LYS A 333 -34.10 5.30 14.70
CA LYS A 333 -35.19 6.11 15.23
C LYS A 333 -36.44 5.48 14.63
N ARG A 334 -37.23 4.80 15.47
CA ARG A 334 -38.54 4.27 15.08
C ARG A 334 -39.23 5.41 14.34
N PRO A 335 -39.86 5.18 13.17
CA PRO A 335 -40.68 6.21 12.57
C PRO A 335 -41.66 6.63 13.65
N THR A 336 -41.53 7.86 14.14
CA THR A 336 -42.54 8.47 15.00
C THR A 336 -43.81 8.39 14.18
N GLN A 337 -44.73 7.51 14.60
CA GLN A 337 -46.08 7.52 14.06
C GLN A 337 -46.58 8.97 14.10
N PRO A 338 -47.22 9.47 13.03
CA PRO A 338 -47.74 10.82 13.05
C PRO A 338 -48.68 10.93 14.26
N THR A 339 -48.31 11.76 15.22
CA THR A 339 -49.19 12.15 16.32
C THR A 339 -50.43 12.77 15.71
N PRO A 340 -51.65 12.26 16.00
CA PRO A 340 -52.87 12.94 15.57
C PRO A 340 -52.92 14.32 16.26
N PRO A 341 -53.49 15.35 15.61
CA PRO A 341 -53.55 16.68 16.18
C PRO A 341 -54.51 16.65 17.39
N VAL A 342 -53.95 16.70 18.60
CA VAL A 342 -54.74 16.80 19.83
C VAL A 342 -55.08 18.27 20.05
N GLY A 343 -56.32 18.64 19.73
CA GLY A 343 -56.96 19.82 20.31
C GLY A 343 -57.00 19.65 21.83
N GLY A 344 -56.28 20.53 22.55
CA GLY A 344 -56.13 20.45 23.99
C GLY A 344 -57.41 20.83 24.74
N ALA A 345 -58.10 19.83 25.30
CA ALA A 345 -59.06 20.04 26.38
C ALA A 345 -58.39 19.71 27.72
N SER A 346 -58.50 20.61 28.69
CA SER A 346 -58.00 20.40 30.06
C SER A 346 -58.74 19.22 30.72
N LYS A 347 -57.99 18.33 31.38
CA LYS A 347 -58.55 17.16 32.08
C LYS A 347 -58.90 17.53 33.51
N VAL A 348 -60.13 17.26 33.93
CA VAL A 348 -60.60 17.52 35.30
C VAL A 348 -60.36 16.29 36.17
N CYS A 349 -59.66 16.44 37.29
CA CYS A 349 -59.45 15.35 38.23
C CYS A 349 -60.78 14.92 38.88
N PRO A 350 -61.17 13.63 38.81
CA PRO A 350 -62.44 13.16 39.36
C PRO A 350 -62.51 13.22 40.89
N HIS A 351 -61.38 13.30 41.59
CA HIS A 351 -61.33 13.29 43.06
C HIS A 351 -61.31 14.68 43.69
N ARG A 352 -60.73 15.68 43.02
CA ARG A 352 -60.55 17.03 43.59
C ARG A 352 -61.04 18.15 42.66
N THR A 353 -61.65 17.80 41.53
CA THR A 353 -62.25 18.73 40.57
C THR A 353 -61.26 19.77 39.99
N TYR A 354 -59.97 19.56 40.20
CA TYR A 354 -58.89 20.42 39.72
C TYR A 354 -58.66 20.22 38.21
N LYS A 355 -58.47 21.31 37.47
CA LYS A 355 -58.23 21.29 36.02
C LYS A 355 -56.73 21.18 35.75
N ASN A 356 -56.31 20.04 35.22
CA ASN A 356 -54.91 19.78 34.90
C ASN A 356 -54.61 20.18 33.45
N PRO A 357 -53.38 20.64 33.16
CA PRO A 357 -52.96 21.01 31.81
C PRO A 357 -53.06 19.82 30.82
N PRO A 358 -53.22 20.10 29.52
CA PRO A 358 -53.36 19.05 28.52
C PRO A 358 -52.05 18.24 28.43
N GLY A 359 -52.16 16.92 28.61
CA GLY A 359 -51.03 15.98 28.55
C GLY A 359 -50.60 15.39 29.89
N SER A 360 -51.13 15.87 31.02
CA SER A 360 -50.84 15.29 32.33
C SER A 360 -51.46 13.89 32.48
N ALA A 361 -50.64 12.92 32.89
CA ALA A 361 -51.08 11.56 33.22
C ALA A 361 -51.65 11.47 34.65
N ASP A 362 -51.06 12.24 35.57
CA ASP A 362 -51.43 12.29 36.98
C ASP A 362 -51.84 13.71 37.39
N CYS A 363 -52.68 13.82 38.41
CA CYS A 363 -53.15 15.10 38.92
C CYS A 363 -52.06 15.80 39.74
N GLU A 364 -51.76 17.07 39.41
CA GLU A 364 -50.71 17.85 40.06
C GLU A 364 -50.94 18.08 41.56
N VAL A 365 -52.19 18.03 42.02
CA VAL A 365 -52.56 18.36 43.41
C VAL A 365 -52.59 17.13 44.31
N CYS A 366 -52.99 15.97 43.80
CA CYS A 366 -53.12 14.74 44.61
C CYS A 366 -52.26 13.57 44.15
N GLY A 367 -51.58 13.66 43.02
CA GLY A 367 -50.72 12.60 42.48
C GLY A 367 -51.47 11.34 42.03
N LEU A 368 -52.80 11.41 41.90
CA LEU A 368 -53.63 10.30 41.41
C LEU A 368 -53.83 10.40 39.89
N PRO A 369 -53.96 9.27 39.18
CA PRO A 369 -54.15 9.25 37.73
C PRO A 369 -55.42 10.01 37.28
N LEU A 370 -55.33 10.72 36.15
CA LEU A 370 -56.35 11.62 35.61
C LEU A 370 -57.41 10.98 34.70
#